data_AF-A0A2R4CCX5-F1
#
_entry.id   AF-A0A2R4CCX5-F1
#
_cell.length_a   1.000
_cell.length_b   1.000
_cell.length_c   1.000
_cell.angle_alpha   90.00
_cell.angle_beta   90.00
_cell.angle_gamma   90.00
#
_symmetry.space_group_name_H-M   'P 1'
#
loop_
_entity.id
_entity.type
_entity.pdbx_description
1 polymer ?
#
loop_
_entity_poly.entity_id
_entity_poly.type
_entity_poly.pdbx_seq_one_letter_code
_entity_poly.pdbx_strand_id
1 'polypeptide(L)'
;MSTPLATSEVEQLVTSHQSVINFGSPKEAVDEEWIAKAETVLKRKLPESYKWSLKRYAGGEIGGEELYSIYGIPFESVNGGDIVFQHLNNRSAGLLDDSKLVISETDFGEVFFFDYAECNDGECDIKVRLPSGDYQKYADDYCEFI
;
A
#
# COMPACT_ATOMS: atom_id res chain seq x y z
N MET A 1 6.41 20.25 -7.36
CA MET A 1 6.82 18.84 -7.40
C MET A 1 7.93 18.73 -6.38
N SER A 2 7.66 18.00 -5.30
CA SER A 2 8.70 17.66 -4.32
C SER A 2 9.65 16.67 -4.97
N THR A 3 10.90 16.61 -4.51
CA THR A 3 11.81 15.54 -4.94
C THR A 3 11.33 14.24 -4.29
N PRO A 4 11.16 13.14 -5.05
CA PRO A 4 10.80 11.84 -4.48
C PRO A 4 11.77 11.45 -3.37
N LEU A 5 11.24 10.98 -2.25
CA LEU A 5 12.06 10.57 -1.11
C LEU A 5 12.83 9.31 -1.47
N ALA A 6 14.15 9.30 -1.28
CA ALA A 6 14.94 8.12 -1.60
C ALA A 6 14.65 7.00 -0.58
N THR A 7 14.68 5.74 -1.02
CA THR A 7 14.47 4.58 -0.14
C THR A 7 15.42 4.55 1.07
N SER A 8 16.66 5.05 0.91
CA SER A 8 17.61 5.19 2.01
C SER A 8 17.19 6.20 3.08
N GLU A 9 16.45 7.25 2.70
CA GLU A 9 15.91 8.24 3.63
C GLU A 9 14.73 7.65 4.40
N VAL A 10 13.84 6.91 3.72
CA VAL A 10 12.76 6.13 4.36
C VAL A 10 13.35 5.17 5.39
N GLU A 11 14.40 4.42 5.05
CA GLU A 11 15.05 3.49 5.99
C GLU A 11 15.58 4.19 7.25
N GLN A 12 16.10 5.41 7.11
CA GLN A 12 16.56 6.21 8.26
C GLN A 12 15.39 6.68 9.13
N LEU A 13 14.29 7.11 8.52
CA LEU A 13 13.08 7.52 9.23
C LEU A 13 12.49 6.36 10.03
N VAL A 14 12.34 5.19 9.39
CA VAL A 14 11.85 3.96 10.03
C VAL A 14 12.73 3.58 11.22
N THR A 15 14.05 3.61 11.05
CA THR A 15 15.01 3.29 12.13
C THR A 15 14.92 4.28 13.29
N SER A 16 14.67 5.56 12.99
CA SER A 16 14.65 6.63 14.00
C SER A 16 13.33 6.71 14.78
N HIS A 17 12.25 6.09 14.27
CA HIS A 17 10.90 6.20 14.83
C HIS A 17 10.27 4.83 15.17
N GLN A 18 11.09 3.85 15.55
CA GLN A 18 10.62 2.51 15.98
C GLN A 18 9.68 2.52 17.20
N SER A 19 9.55 3.64 17.91
CA SER A 19 8.56 3.79 18.98
C SER A 19 7.12 3.88 18.49
N VAL A 20 6.92 4.22 17.21
CA VAL A 20 5.60 4.35 16.58
C VAL A 20 5.47 3.54 15.28
N ILE A 21 6.58 3.13 14.67
CA ILE A 21 6.60 2.29 13.47
C ILE A 21 6.89 0.84 13.87
N ASN A 22 6.02 -0.06 13.45
CA ASN A 22 6.16 -1.49 13.66
C ASN A 22 6.02 -2.22 12.32
N PHE A 23 7.15 -2.29 11.61
CA PHE A 23 7.27 -2.98 10.32
C PHE A 23 7.88 -4.37 10.50
N GLY A 24 7.57 -5.25 9.56
CA GLY A 24 8.28 -6.51 9.42
C GLY A 24 9.73 -6.31 9.00
N SER A 25 10.47 -7.41 8.95
CA SER A 25 11.89 -7.41 8.60
C SER A 25 12.13 -7.98 7.21
N PRO A 26 13.33 -7.79 6.62
CA PRO A 26 13.70 -8.44 5.36
C PRO A 26 13.64 -9.97 5.37
N LYS A 27 13.59 -10.61 6.56
CA LYS A 27 13.44 -12.07 6.66
C LYS A 27 12.00 -12.52 6.41
N GLU A 28 11.06 -11.60 6.51
CA GLU A 28 9.63 -11.80 6.28
C GLU A 28 9.20 -11.24 4.92
N ALA A 29 10.16 -10.73 4.14
CA ALA A 29 9.95 -10.11 2.83
C ALA A 29 8.99 -10.93 1.96
N VAL A 30 8.09 -10.22 1.28
CA VAL A 30 7.15 -10.87 0.36
C VAL A 30 7.93 -11.41 -0.84
N ASP A 31 7.76 -12.71 -1.10
CA ASP A 31 8.38 -13.37 -2.24
C ASP A 31 7.93 -12.77 -3.58
N GLU A 32 8.85 -12.70 -4.54
CA GLU A 32 8.55 -12.19 -5.90
C GLU A 32 7.42 -12.96 -6.60
N GLU A 33 7.28 -14.25 -6.30
CA GLU A 33 6.18 -15.08 -6.82
C GLU A 33 4.82 -14.54 -6.36
N TRP A 34 4.70 -14.14 -5.10
CA TRP A 34 3.45 -13.59 -4.55
C TRP A 34 3.14 -12.20 -5.09
N ILE A 35 4.17 -11.37 -5.28
CA ILE A 35 4.04 -10.08 -5.97
C ILE A 35 3.53 -10.29 -7.40
N ALA A 36 4.11 -11.23 -8.15
CA ALA A 36 3.68 -11.52 -9.52
C ALA A 36 2.25 -12.08 -9.61
N LYS A 37 1.86 -12.93 -8.64
CA LYS A 37 0.48 -13.42 -8.52
C LYS A 37 -0.49 -12.28 -8.22
N ALA A 38 -0.14 -11.39 -7.29
CA ALA A 38 -0.95 -10.21 -6.97
C ALA A 38 -1.16 -9.32 -8.20
N GLU A 39 -0.10 -8.98 -8.93
CA GLU A 39 -0.19 -8.20 -10.18
C GLU A 39 -1.08 -8.89 -11.23
N THR A 40 -1.01 -10.22 -11.33
CA THR A 40 -1.84 -11.00 -12.24
C THR A 40 -3.32 -10.93 -11.87
N VAL A 41 -3.66 -11.08 -10.59
CA VAL A 41 -5.04 -11.02 -10.09
C VAL A 41 -5.61 -9.61 -10.21
N LEU A 42 -4.81 -8.59 -9.85
CA LEU A 42 -5.17 -7.17 -9.95
C LEU A 42 -5.18 -6.65 -11.40
N LYS A 43 -4.66 -7.45 -12.35
CA LYS A 43 -4.52 -7.14 -13.78
C LYS A 43 -3.77 -5.82 -14.04
N ARG A 44 -2.77 -5.52 -13.20
CA ARG A 44 -1.97 -4.30 -13.26
C ARG A 44 -0.63 -4.51 -12.56
N LYS A 45 0.33 -3.64 -12.86
CA LYS A 45 1.59 -3.59 -12.12
C LYS A 45 1.41 -2.86 -10.80
N LEU A 46 2.09 -3.34 -9.77
CA LEU A 46 2.20 -2.63 -8.49
C LEU A 46 3.26 -1.53 -8.61
N PRO A 47 3.08 -0.37 -7.95
CA PRO A 47 4.07 0.70 -7.94
C PRO A 47 5.46 0.21 -7.47
N GLU A 48 6.54 0.73 -8.05
CA GLU A 48 7.89 0.25 -7.76
C GLU A 48 8.29 0.49 -6.30
N SER A 49 7.96 1.67 -5.75
CA SER A 49 8.15 2.05 -4.35
C SER A 49 7.42 1.10 -3.38
N TYR A 50 6.20 0.69 -3.74
CA TYR A 50 5.44 -0.30 -2.96
C TYR A 50 6.06 -1.70 -3.05
N LYS A 51 6.48 -2.14 -4.24
CA LYS A 51 7.20 -3.43 -4.37
C LYS A 51 8.50 -3.44 -3.59
N TRP A 52 9.21 -2.32 -3.51
CA TRP A 52 10.37 -2.18 -2.64
C TRP A 52 9.99 -2.38 -1.16
N SER A 53 8.93 -1.73 -0.68
CA SER A 53 8.50 -1.84 0.72
C SER A 53 8.09 -3.27 1.08
N LEU A 54 7.37 -3.97 0.20
CA LEU A 54 7.00 -5.38 0.38
C LEU A 54 8.23 -6.28 0.56
N LYS A 55 9.29 -6.03 -0.21
CA LYS A 55 10.56 -6.78 -0.13
C LYS A 55 11.43 -6.37 1.05
N ARG A 56 11.23 -5.18 1.61
CA ARG A 56 12.06 -4.63 2.69
C ARG A 56 11.46 -4.85 4.07
N TYR A 57 10.13 -4.74 4.16
CA TYR A 57 9.37 -4.64 5.39
C TYR A 57 8.22 -5.62 5.49
N ALA A 58 7.82 -6.28 4.40
CA ALA A 58 6.70 -7.23 4.36
C ALA A 58 5.33 -6.69 4.78
N GLY A 59 5.22 -5.44 5.22
CA GLY A 59 4.02 -4.83 5.78
C GLY A 59 4.27 -4.28 7.20
N GLY A 60 3.20 -3.90 7.88
CA GLY A 60 3.24 -3.44 9.26
C GLY A 60 2.30 -2.27 9.51
N GLU A 61 2.57 -1.52 10.57
CA GLU A 61 1.73 -0.42 11.02
C GLU A 61 2.55 0.83 11.39
N ILE A 62 1.92 1.99 11.26
CA ILE A 62 2.45 3.27 11.75
C ILE A 62 1.40 3.85 12.71
N GLY A 63 1.77 4.04 13.97
CA GLY A 63 0.87 4.60 14.97
C GLY A 63 -0.36 3.72 15.29
N GLY A 64 -0.29 2.42 14.96
CA GLY A 64 -1.40 1.47 15.09
C GLY A 64 -2.28 1.36 13.84
N GLU A 65 -2.02 2.15 12.79
CA GLU A 65 -2.75 2.07 11.52
C GLU A 65 -2.04 1.09 10.58
N GLU A 66 -2.76 0.06 10.16
CA GLU A 66 -2.22 -0.99 9.29
C GLU A 66 -1.94 -0.47 7.88
N LEU A 67 -0.78 -0.84 7.33
CA LEU A 67 -0.45 -0.72 5.92
C LEU A 67 -0.65 -2.08 5.25
N TYR A 68 -1.56 -2.13 4.29
CA TYR A 68 -1.91 -3.36 3.59
C TYR A 68 -0.70 -3.91 2.84
N SER A 69 -0.62 -5.25 2.82
CA SER A 69 0.50 -6.00 2.25
C SER A 69 0.02 -7.21 1.45
N ILE A 70 0.90 -8.16 1.15
CA ILE A 70 0.60 -9.45 0.53
C ILE A 70 1.05 -10.54 1.50
N TYR A 71 0.11 -11.33 2.01
CA TYR A 71 0.39 -12.26 3.12
C TYR A 71 1.03 -13.59 2.69
N GLY A 72 1.26 -13.80 1.39
CA GLY A 72 1.95 -14.99 0.90
C GLY A 72 1.15 -16.30 1.04
N ILE A 73 -0.18 -16.20 1.10
CA ILE A 73 -1.10 -17.34 1.12
C ILE A 73 -2.17 -17.17 0.03
N PRO A 74 -2.86 -18.25 -0.39
CA PRO A 74 -3.87 -18.16 -1.46
C PRO A 74 -4.94 -17.10 -1.17
N PHE A 75 -5.20 -16.23 -2.15
CA PHE A 75 -6.09 -15.06 -1.99
C PHE A 75 -7.55 -15.42 -1.67
N GLU A 76 -7.97 -16.65 -1.95
CA GLU A 76 -9.30 -17.16 -1.60
C GLU A 76 -9.41 -17.52 -0.11
N SER A 77 -8.28 -17.69 0.57
CA SER A 77 -8.20 -18.08 1.99
C SER A 77 -7.73 -16.96 2.89
N VAL A 78 -7.26 -15.85 2.32
CA VAL A 78 -6.75 -14.69 3.05
C VAL A 78 -7.88 -13.77 3.52
N ASN A 79 -7.60 -12.96 4.53
CA ASN A 79 -8.47 -11.92 5.07
C ASN A 79 -7.59 -10.83 5.72
N GLY A 80 -8.20 -9.76 6.23
CA GLY A 80 -7.48 -8.67 6.89
C GLY A 80 -6.82 -7.72 5.88
N GLY A 81 -5.68 -7.14 6.23
CA GLY A 81 -4.93 -6.19 5.42
C GLY A 81 -4.15 -6.78 4.24
N ASP A 82 -4.59 -7.90 3.65
CA ASP A 82 -4.07 -8.33 2.35
C ASP A 82 -4.68 -7.47 1.23
N ILE A 83 -3.83 -6.76 0.50
CA ILE A 83 -4.23 -5.76 -0.49
C ILE A 83 -5.06 -6.35 -1.63
N VAL A 84 -4.78 -7.61 -2.02
CA VAL A 84 -5.51 -8.28 -3.11
C VAL A 84 -6.90 -8.65 -2.62
N PHE A 85 -7.00 -9.22 -1.41
CA PHE A 85 -8.28 -9.53 -0.81
C PHE A 85 -9.14 -8.28 -0.60
N GLN A 86 -8.57 -7.22 -0.04
CA GLN A 86 -9.28 -5.96 0.18
C GLN A 86 -9.78 -5.36 -1.14
N HIS A 87 -8.97 -5.40 -2.21
CA HIS A 87 -9.40 -4.96 -3.53
C HIS A 87 -10.57 -5.79 -4.08
N LEU A 88 -10.48 -7.13 -4.03
CA LEU A 88 -11.54 -8.00 -4.51
C LEU A 88 -12.83 -7.84 -3.70
N ASN A 89 -12.73 -7.68 -2.38
CA ASN A 89 -13.88 -7.47 -1.50
C ASN A 89 -14.57 -6.14 -1.83
N ASN A 90 -13.80 -5.04 -1.91
CA ASN A 90 -14.31 -3.71 -2.27
C ASN A 90 -15.00 -3.70 -3.64
N ARG A 91 -14.44 -4.42 -4.62
CA ARG A 91 -15.03 -4.61 -5.95
C ARG A 91 -16.34 -5.37 -5.90
N SER A 92 -16.41 -6.46 -5.16
CA SER A 92 -17.61 -7.29 -5.04
C SER A 92 -18.75 -6.56 -4.31
N ALA A 93 -18.41 -5.71 -3.35
CA ALA A 93 -19.36 -4.87 -2.61
C ALA A 93 -19.77 -3.60 -3.38
N GLY A 94 -19.10 -3.27 -4.49
CA GLY A 94 -19.37 -2.06 -5.27
C GLY A 94 -18.99 -0.76 -4.55
N LEU A 95 -18.05 -0.82 -3.61
CA LEU A 95 -17.66 0.31 -2.76
C LEU A 95 -16.65 1.23 -3.42
N LEU A 96 -15.75 0.67 -4.24
CA LEU A 96 -14.69 1.40 -4.95
C LEU A 96 -14.60 0.93 -6.39
N ASP A 97 -14.30 1.86 -7.30
CA ASP A 97 -14.06 1.53 -8.71
C ASP A 97 -12.68 0.89 -8.92
N ASP A 98 -12.46 0.36 -10.12
CA ASP A 98 -11.25 -0.39 -10.44
C ASP A 98 -9.98 0.45 -10.37
N SER A 99 -10.06 1.79 -10.52
CA SER A 99 -8.85 2.62 -10.56
C SER A 99 -8.18 2.72 -9.19
N LYS A 100 -8.84 2.28 -8.11
CA LYS A 100 -8.38 2.50 -6.74
C LYS A 100 -7.92 1.19 -6.12
N LEU A 101 -6.68 1.20 -5.65
CA LEU A 101 -6.11 0.09 -4.89
C LEU A 101 -5.82 0.59 -3.48
N VAL A 102 -6.68 0.22 -2.52
CA VAL A 102 -6.59 0.66 -1.13
C VAL A 102 -5.33 0.10 -0.48
N ILE A 103 -4.62 0.95 0.27
CA ILE A 103 -3.38 0.60 0.96
C ILE A 103 -3.49 0.75 2.49
N SER A 104 -4.45 1.51 2.98
CA SER A 104 -4.71 1.67 4.41
C SER A 104 -6.09 2.29 4.62
N GLU A 105 -6.79 1.85 5.67
CA GLU A 105 -8.03 2.44 6.14
C GLU A 105 -7.87 2.70 7.64
N THR A 106 -8.15 3.93 8.06
CA THR A 106 -7.95 4.33 9.46
C THR A 106 -9.22 4.13 10.29
N ASP A 107 -9.05 4.07 11.61
CA ASP A 107 -10.17 4.06 12.56
C ASP A 107 -11.06 5.32 12.47
N PHE A 108 -10.53 6.41 11.92
CA PHE A 108 -11.25 7.68 11.74
C PHE A 108 -11.96 7.78 10.37
N GLY A 109 -11.79 6.79 9.50
CA GLY A 109 -12.52 6.65 8.23
C GLY A 109 -11.82 7.27 7.02
N GLU A 110 -10.56 7.68 7.14
CA GLU A 110 -9.73 7.95 5.98
C GLU A 110 -9.41 6.65 5.23
N VAL A 111 -9.46 6.73 3.90
CA VAL A 111 -9.07 5.61 3.02
C VAL A 111 -7.99 6.08 2.07
N PHE A 112 -6.81 5.51 2.21
CA PHE A 112 -5.64 5.77 1.36
C PHE A 112 -5.57 4.74 0.25
N PHE A 113 -5.29 5.18 -0.97
CA PHE A 113 -5.23 4.29 -2.13
C PHE A 113 -4.29 4.82 -3.20
N PHE A 114 -3.67 3.91 -3.95
CA PHE A 114 -3.07 4.24 -5.24
C PHE A 114 -4.15 4.59 -6.24
N ASP A 115 -4.05 5.76 -6.87
CA ASP A 115 -4.93 6.16 -7.95
C ASP A 115 -4.33 5.82 -9.32
N TYR A 116 -4.80 4.70 -9.90
CA TYR A 116 -4.31 4.22 -11.19
C TYR A 116 -4.70 5.10 -12.38
N ALA A 117 -5.52 6.13 -12.19
CA ALA A 117 -5.74 7.16 -13.20
C ALA A 117 -4.56 8.13 -13.34
N GLU A 118 -3.71 8.21 -12.32
CA GLU A 118 -2.61 9.18 -12.19
C GLU A 118 -1.29 8.44 -11.92
N CYS A 119 -0.93 7.50 -12.81
CA CYS A 119 0.37 6.81 -12.77
C CYS A 119 1.33 7.37 -13.82
N ASN A 120 2.60 7.52 -13.43
CA ASN A 120 3.68 7.87 -14.34
C ASN A 120 4.96 7.11 -13.96
N ASP A 121 5.72 6.67 -14.98
CA ASP A 121 7.04 6.06 -14.82
C ASP A 121 7.12 4.89 -13.79
N GLY A 122 6.03 4.13 -13.62
CA GLY A 122 5.98 2.98 -12.70
C GLY A 122 5.55 3.31 -11.28
N GLU A 123 5.24 4.57 -10.98
CA GLU A 123 4.62 5.02 -9.74
C GLU A 123 3.20 5.52 -9.97
N CYS A 124 2.41 5.58 -8.90
CA CYS A 124 1.06 6.12 -8.93
C CYS A 124 0.85 7.05 -7.73
N ASP A 125 0.19 8.18 -7.99
CA ASP A 125 -0.21 9.10 -6.92
C ASP A 125 -1.03 8.36 -5.86
N ILE A 126 -0.78 8.70 -4.59
CA ILE A 126 -1.61 8.26 -3.47
C ILE A 126 -2.58 9.38 -3.12
N LYS A 127 -3.85 9.01 -3.06
CA LYS A 127 -4.94 9.89 -2.64
C LYS A 127 -5.56 9.37 -1.35
N VAL A 128 -6.11 10.30 -0.58
CA VAL A 128 -6.93 10.01 0.58
C VAL A 128 -8.38 10.39 0.27
N ARG A 129 -9.31 9.49 0.60
CA ARG A 129 -10.72 9.80 0.73
C ARG A 129 -11.00 10.12 2.20
N LEU A 130 -11.44 11.34 2.47
CA LEU A 130 -11.82 11.78 3.81
C LEU A 130 -13.18 11.19 4.22
N PRO A 131 -13.51 11.19 5.52
CA PRO A 131 -14.84 10.81 5.99
C PRO A 131 -15.98 11.64 5.38
N SER A 132 -15.70 12.87 4.93
CA SER A 132 -16.67 13.70 4.18
C SER A 132 -17.03 13.12 2.80
N GLY A 133 -16.21 12.21 2.26
CA GLY A 133 -16.29 11.71 0.89
C GLY A 133 -15.38 12.46 -0.08
N ASP A 134 -14.74 13.56 0.35
CA ASP A 134 -13.82 14.32 -0.50
C ASP A 134 -12.51 13.56 -0.76
N TYR A 135 -11.97 13.72 -1.96
CA TYR A 135 -10.69 13.14 -2.36
C TYR A 135 -9.61 14.22 -2.41
N GLN A 136 -8.44 13.93 -1.83
CA GLN A 136 -7.28 14.81 -1.85
C GLN A 136 -6.03 14.05 -2.25
N LYS A 137 -5.13 14.72 -2.97
CA LYS A 137 -3.78 14.19 -3.20
C LYS A 137 -3.02 14.18 -1.89
N TYR A 138 -2.37 13.06 -1.58
CA TYR A 138 -1.65 12.86 -0.33
C TYR A 138 -0.14 12.71 -0.55
N ALA A 139 0.29 11.87 -1.51
CA ALA A 139 1.69 11.65 -1.83
C ALA A 139 1.89 11.34 -3.33
N ASP A 140 3.09 11.59 -3.85
CA ASP A 140 3.50 11.31 -5.23
C ASP A 140 3.83 9.80 -5.42
N ASP A 141 4.29 9.11 -4.37
CA ASP A 141 4.62 7.67 -4.38
C ASP A 141 4.50 7.04 -2.98
N TYR A 142 4.75 5.72 -2.87
CA TYR A 142 4.64 5.01 -1.60
C TYR A 142 5.74 5.37 -0.59
N CYS A 143 6.91 5.84 -1.04
CA CYS A 143 7.98 6.27 -0.15
C CYS A 143 7.67 7.61 0.52
N GLU A 144 6.99 8.53 -0.17
CA GLU A 144 6.49 9.77 0.45
C GLU A 144 5.28 9.52 1.36
N PHE A 145 4.49 8.48 1.09
CA PHE A 145 3.33 8.12 1.91
C PHE A 145 3.69 7.58 3.31
N ILE A 146 4.74 6.75 3.42
CA ILE A 146 5.15 6.07 4.68
C ILE A 146 6.22 6.83 5.45
#